data_AF-A0A8T3MX80-F1
#
_entry.id   AF-A0A8T3MX80-F1
#
_cell.length_a   1.000
_cell.length_b   1.000
_cell.length_c   1.000
_cell.angle_alpha   90.00
_cell.angle_beta   90.00
_cell.angle_gamma   90.00
#
_symmetry.space_group_name_H-M   'P 1'
#
loop_
_entity.id
_entity.type
_entity.pdbx_description
1 polymer ?
#
loop_
_entity_poly.entity_id
_entity_poly.type
_entity_poly.pdbx_seq_one_letter_code
_entity_poly.pdbx_strand_id
1 'polypeptide(L)'
;MTGVAPSTDRLVDLRRASLTTLRAIDFRSATRDYWADEAAIDDRFVAVWAGLDDAAWRLPGAAPSDAGGPDWSLLDHVAHVIDWWELAIGYIGDVVRGMAWPTDDDFYQGGDFNALNEVRRAQFAGLAPADLRARGATAHARVVAIARQLPLETIRSDAAWGWVHQVLHGHALDHLTVLEPWAAQLRERQVRNDPFDRDPQPQRATLAGDLERFWTAEAAVMAQLTDLLATVPDEAWPAQTDGDWTLADHVAHIAGWFDEGAKAIEAHRDGGPWADVPAEGLEAWNDRQVRAARGTSPVELRQRFADGLARLRAATEAMTDDEWLDPEGFSWAYEDLHGHVRAHLAMIGPWVARVGWPAPGPGDHPGT
;
A
#
# COMPACT_ATOMS: atom_id res chain seq x y z
N MET A 1 4.51 -49.35 16.65
CA MET A 1 4.25 -47.92 16.81
C MET A 1 5.15 -47.19 15.84
N THR A 2 4.62 -46.84 14.67
CA THR A 2 5.32 -46.01 13.67
C THR A 2 5.46 -44.61 14.27
N GLY A 3 6.71 -44.18 14.50
CA GLY A 3 6.98 -42.83 14.96
C GLY A 3 6.49 -41.83 13.91
N VAL A 4 5.51 -41.00 14.27
CA VAL A 4 5.14 -39.84 13.47
C VAL A 4 6.35 -38.93 13.48
N ALA A 5 6.99 -38.76 12.32
CA ALA A 5 8.08 -37.81 12.19
C ALA A 5 7.58 -36.42 12.65
N PRO A 6 8.36 -35.67 13.43
CA PRO A 6 7.95 -34.34 13.86
C PRO A 6 7.56 -33.51 12.63
N SER A 7 6.33 -32.99 12.62
CA SER A 7 5.81 -32.19 11.52
C SER A 7 6.76 -31.02 11.24
N THR A 8 7.11 -30.86 9.97
CA THR A 8 7.87 -29.73 9.43
C THR A 8 7.11 -28.40 9.45
N ASP A 9 5.88 -28.35 9.98
CA ASP A 9 5.05 -27.13 10.07
C ASP A 9 5.64 -26.02 10.95
N ARG A 10 6.77 -26.25 11.62
CA ARG A 10 7.16 -25.44 12.78
C ARG A 10 7.96 -24.17 12.50
N LEU A 11 8.26 -23.82 11.25
CA LEU A 11 9.02 -22.62 10.90
C LEU A 11 8.64 -22.17 9.48
N VAL A 12 7.40 -21.69 9.30
CA VAL A 12 7.03 -21.01 8.05
C VAL A 12 6.80 -19.55 8.39
N ASP A 13 7.68 -18.68 7.90
CA ASP A 13 7.47 -17.25 7.95
C ASP A 13 6.32 -16.86 7.00
N LEU A 14 5.13 -16.68 7.56
CA LEU A 14 3.92 -16.45 6.77
C LEU A 14 3.95 -15.15 5.97
N ARG A 15 4.75 -14.18 6.42
CA ARG A 15 4.91 -12.90 5.73
C ARG A 15 5.66 -13.06 4.40
N ARG A 16 6.47 -14.11 4.26
CA ARG A 16 7.40 -14.31 3.14
C ARG A 16 7.16 -15.61 2.35
N ALA A 17 6.47 -16.59 2.91
CA ALA A 17 6.22 -17.87 2.24
C ALA A 17 5.33 -17.72 0.99
N SER A 18 5.38 -18.69 0.07
CA SER A 18 4.48 -18.64 -1.10
C SER A 18 3.01 -18.79 -0.69
N LEU A 19 2.07 -18.20 -1.44
CA LEU A 19 0.63 -18.37 -1.16
C LEU A 19 0.20 -19.85 -1.24
N THR A 20 0.82 -20.63 -2.12
CA THR A 20 0.63 -22.10 -2.18
C THR A 20 1.03 -22.76 -0.87
N THR A 21 2.16 -22.36 -0.28
CA THR A 21 2.60 -22.84 1.03
C THR A 21 1.61 -22.43 2.12
N LEU A 22 1.17 -21.17 2.14
CA LEU A 22 0.23 -20.67 3.14
C LEU A 22 -1.10 -21.43 3.11
N ARG A 23 -1.64 -21.70 1.92
CA ARG A 23 -2.89 -22.45 1.74
C ARG A 23 -2.81 -23.92 2.17
N ALA A 24 -1.60 -24.46 2.27
CA ALA A 24 -1.39 -25.83 2.74
C ALA A 24 -1.32 -25.94 4.27
N ILE A 25 -1.26 -24.82 5.00
CA ILE A 25 -1.13 -24.80 6.46
C ILE A 25 -2.49 -25.06 7.13
N ASP A 26 -2.52 -25.99 8.07
CA ASP A 26 -3.63 -26.10 9.02
C ASP A 26 -3.44 -25.13 10.19
N PHE A 27 -4.01 -23.94 10.05
CA PHE A 27 -3.99 -22.89 11.06
C PHE A 27 -4.73 -23.27 12.37
N ARG A 28 -5.55 -24.34 12.36
CA ARG A 28 -6.19 -24.85 13.58
C ARG A 28 -5.29 -25.74 14.39
N SER A 29 -4.15 -26.15 13.84
CA SER A 29 -3.23 -27.03 14.53
C SER A 29 -2.86 -26.47 15.90
N ALA A 30 -2.97 -27.34 16.93
CA ALA A 30 -2.61 -27.00 18.30
C ALA A 30 -1.12 -26.67 18.47
N THR A 31 -0.28 -27.03 17.49
CA THR A 31 1.18 -26.77 17.51
C THR A 31 1.55 -25.38 17.00
N ARG A 32 0.60 -24.63 16.43
CA ARG A 32 0.80 -23.28 15.90
C ARG A 32 0.37 -22.21 16.91
N ASP A 33 1.01 -21.06 16.82
CA ASP A 33 0.60 -19.85 17.52
C ASP A 33 -0.40 -19.08 16.64
N TYR A 34 -1.69 -19.27 16.93
CA TYR A 34 -2.79 -18.69 16.15
C TYR A 34 -2.69 -17.17 16.02
N TRP A 35 -2.25 -16.48 17.07
CA TRP A 35 -2.20 -15.02 17.11
C TRP A 35 -0.96 -14.47 16.42
N ALA A 36 0.17 -15.17 16.52
CA ALA A 36 1.35 -14.82 15.73
C ALA A 36 1.09 -15.01 14.23
N ASP A 37 0.35 -16.06 13.87
CA ASP A 37 -0.05 -16.33 12.50
C ASP A 37 -1.01 -15.26 11.95
N GLU A 38 -2.02 -14.88 12.75
CA GLU A 38 -2.98 -13.82 12.41
C GLU A 38 -2.25 -12.51 12.12
N ALA A 39 -1.42 -12.05 13.05
CA ALA A 39 -0.64 -10.84 12.87
C ALA A 39 0.28 -10.89 11.63
N ALA A 40 0.83 -12.06 11.30
CA ALA A 40 1.68 -12.23 10.13
C ALA A 40 0.89 -12.16 8.81
N ILE A 41 -0.36 -12.66 8.78
CA ILE A 41 -1.24 -12.55 7.62
C ILE A 41 -1.74 -11.11 7.46
N ASP A 42 -2.12 -10.43 8.55
CA ASP A 42 -2.53 -9.03 8.50
C ASP A 42 -1.38 -8.12 8.01
N ASP A 43 -0.18 -8.28 8.58
CA ASP A 43 1.01 -7.54 8.14
C ASP A 43 1.25 -7.69 6.63
N ARG A 44 1.10 -8.90 6.11
CA ARG A 44 1.25 -9.20 4.68
C ARG A 44 0.12 -8.60 3.85
N PHE A 45 -1.12 -8.71 4.32
CA PHE A 45 -2.29 -8.13 3.66
C PHE A 45 -2.15 -6.60 3.54
N VAL A 46 -1.79 -5.92 4.63
CA VAL A 46 -1.54 -4.47 4.64
C VAL A 46 -0.38 -4.07 3.72
N ALA A 47 0.67 -4.89 3.62
CA ALA A 47 1.79 -4.63 2.73
C ALA A 47 1.41 -4.66 1.23
N VAL A 48 0.31 -5.30 0.84
CA VAL A 48 -0.09 -5.44 -0.57
C VAL A 48 -0.32 -4.11 -1.27
N TRP A 49 -0.80 -3.09 -0.56
CA TRP A 49 -1.03 -1.77 -1.14
C TRP A 49 0.01 -0.74 -0.73
N ALA A 50 1.05 -1.13 0.00
CA ALA A 50 2.12 -0.22 0.37
C ALA A 50 2.81 0.32 -0.89
N GLY A 51 2.87 1.64 -0.99
CA GLY A 51 3.47 2.37 -2.12
C GLY A 51 2.54 2.65 -3.31
N LEU A 52 1.33 2.10 -3.35
CA LEU A 52 0.36 2.41 -4.39
C LEU A 52 -0.39 3.70 -4.05
N ASP A 53 -0.40 4.65 -4.98
CA ASP A 53 -1.19 5.88 -4.81
C ASP A 53 -2.69 5.61 -4.87
N ASP A 54 -3.48 6.59 -4.41
CA ASP A 54 -4.93 6.43 -4.27
C ASP A 54 -5.68 6.28 -5.61
N ALA A 55 -5.10 6.71 -6.74
CA ALA A 55 -5.71 6.55 -8.06
C ALA A 55 -5.68 5.09 -8.51
N ALA A 56 -4.58 4.38 -8.21
CA ALA A 56 -4.44 2.94 -8.50
C ALA A 56 -5.53 2.09 -7.83
N TRP A 57 -6.04 2.51 -6.67
CA TRP A 57 -7.01 1.74 -5.88
C TRP A 57 -8.36 1.56 -6.58
N ARG A 58 -8.72 2.49 -7.47
CA ARG A 58 -10.03 2.52 -8.13
C ARG A 58 -10.04 1.86 -9.49
N LEU A 59 -8.89 1.40 -9.98
CA LEU A 59 -8.81 0.74 -11.27
C LEU A 59 -9.56 -0.60 -11.24
N PRO A 60 -10.45 -0.86 -12.21
CA PRO A 60 -11.12 -2.14 -12.33
C PRO A 60 -10.12 -3.22 -12.79
N GLY A 61 -10.50 -4.48 -12.60
CA GLY A 61 -9.80 -5.63 -13.20
C GLY A 61 -8.93 -6.44 -12.24
N ALA A 62 -9.05 -6.24 -10.92
CA ALA A 62 -8.38 -7.12 -9.96
C ALA A 62 -8.99 -8.54 -10.04
N ALA A 63 -10.33 -8.63 -10.01
CA ALA A 63 -11.06 -9.87 -10.27
C ALA A 63 -12.47 -9.59 -10.82
N PRO A 64 -13.08 -10.54 -11.56
CA PRO A 64 -14.51 -10.48 -11.90
C PRO A 64 -15.39 -10.47 -10.65
N SER A 65 -16.55 -9.81 -10.72
CA SER A 65 -17.59 -9.95 -9.70
C SER A 65 -18.27 -11.32 -9.80
N ASP A 66 -18.34 -12.06 -8.70
CA ASP A 66 -19.02 -13.35 -8.61
C ASP A 66 -20.55 -13.25 -8.76
N ALA A 67 -21.10 -12.04 -8.70
CA ALA A 67 -22.52 -11.74 -8.92
C ALA A 67 -22.81 -11.16 -10.32
N GLY A 68 -21.81 -11.16 -11.22
CA GLY A 68 -21.93 -10.62 -12.57
C GLY A 68 -21.95 -9.10 -12.65
N GLY A 69 -21.51 -8.41 -11.60
CA GLY A 69 -21.26 -6.97 -11.60
C GLY A 69 -19.97 -6.59 -12.35
N PRO A 70 -19.59 -5.30 -12.35
CA PRO A 70 -18.29 -4.90 -12.87
C PRO A 70 -17.16 -5.48 -12.02
N ASP A 71 -16.02 -5.73 -12.67
CA ASP A 71 -14.80 -6.19 -12.03
C ASP A 71 -14.47 -5.37 -10.78
N TRP A 72 -14.05 -6.07 -9.74
CA TRP A 72 -13.65 -5.48 -8.47
C TRP A 72 -12.31 -4.76 -8.63
N SER A 73 -12.22 -3.60 -8.00
CA SER A 73 -10.99 -2.84 -7.84
C SER A 73 -10.23 -3.29 -6.59
N LEU A 74 -9.01 -2.78 -6.39
CA LEU A 74 -8.28 -2.96 -5.14
C LEU A 74 -9.09 -2.40 -3.95
N LEU A 75 -9.73 -1.24 -4.13
CA LEU A 75 -10.59 -0.64 -3.12
C LEU A 75 -11.75 -1.57 -2.74
N ASP A 76 -12.41 -2.20 -3.73
CA ASP A 76 -13.53 -3.12 -3.47
C ASP A 76 -13.08 -4.32 -2.64
N HIS A 77 -11.95 -4.95 -2.97
CA HIS A 77 -11.42 -6.10 -2.22
C HIS A 77 -11.00 -5.73 -0.79
N VAL A 78 -10.29 -4.61 -0.60
CA VAL A 78 -9.88 -4.17 0.74
C VAL A 78 -11.10 -3.81 1.58
N ALA A 79 -12.06 -3.09 0.99
CA ALA A 79 -13.32 -2.77 1.64
C ALA A 79 -14.09 -4.01 2.04
N HIS A 80 -14.12 -5.02 1.19
CA HIS A 80 -14.77 -6.29 1.45
C HIS A 80 -14.20 -7.00 2.68
N VAL A 81 -12.88 -7.12 2.79
CA VAL A 81 -12.24 -7.74 3.96
C VAL A 81 -12.56 -6.96 5.24
N ILE A 82 -12.48 -5.63 5.19
CA ILE A 82 -12.79 -4.74 6.33
C ILE A 82 -14.25 -4.90 6.78
N ASP A 83 -15.16 -4.97 5.82
CA ASP A 83 -16.59 -5.14 6.07
C ASP A 83 -16.89 -6.46 6.80
N TRP A 84 -16.17 -7.53 6.48
CA TRP A 84 -16.23 -8.79 7.22
C TRP A 84 -15.64 -8.71 8.62
N TRP A 85 -14.56 -7.96 8.84
CA TRP A 85 -14.08 -7.68 10.19
C TRP A 85 -15.16 -6.97 11.01
N GLU A 86 -15.83 -5.97 10.44
CA GLU A 86 -16.88 -5.23 11.13
C GLU A 86 -18.09 -6.08 11.50
N LEU A 87 -18.52 -6.96 10.59
CA LEU A 87 -19.57 -7.94 10.87
C LEU A 87 -19.18 -8.92 11.99
N ALA A 88 -17.96 -9.45 11.93
CA ALA A 88 -17.47 -10.43 12.89
C ALA A 88 -17.35 -9.87 14.32
N ILE A 89 -17.13 -8.55 14.48
CA ILE A 89 -17.16 -7.91 15.81
C ILE A 89 -18.50 -8.19 16.52
N GLY A 90 -19.63 -8.13 15.79
CA GLY A 90 -20.95 -8.44 16.34
C GLY A 90 -21.09 -9.92 16.69
N TYR A 91 -20.80 -10.81 15.73
CA TYR A 91 -21.01 -12.25 15.90
C TYR A 91 -20.13 -12.88 16.97
N ILE A 92 -18.84 -12.51 17.00
CA ILE A 92 -17.93 -12.99 18.04
C ILE A 92 -18.37 -12.43 19.40
N GLY A 93 -18.82 -11.18 19.45
CA GLY A 93 -19.32 -10.57 20.69
C GLY A 93 -20.58 -11.23 21.24
N ASP A 94 -21.46 -11.71 20.37
CA ASP A 94 -22.64 -12.47 20.75
C ASP A 94 -22.26 -13.82 21.37
N VAL A 95 -21.28 -14.51 20.79
CA VAL A 95 -20.78 -15.79 21.32
C VAL A 95 -20.04 -15.61 22.64
N VAL A 96 -19.24 -14.54 22.78
CA VAL A 96 -18.61 -14.17 24.06
C VAL A 96 -19.67 -13.95 25.15
N ARG A 97 -20.87 -13.46 24.80
CA ARG A 97 -22.01 -13.30 25.71
C ARG A 97 -22.82 -14.58 25.92
N GLY A 98 -22.37 -15.71 25.38
CA GLY A 98 -23.00 -17.03 25.54
C GLY A 98 -24.11 -17.34 24.53
N MET A 99 -24.23 -16.56 23.45
CA MET A 99 -25.13 -16.90 22.34
C MET A 99 -24.49 -17.94 21.41
N ALA A 100 -25.30 -18.57 20.56
CA ALA A 100 -24.82 -19.51 19.56
C ALA A 100 -24.11 -18.78 18.41
N TRP A 101 -23.21 -19.48 17.70
CA TRP A 101 -22.70 -19.00 16.42
C TRP A 101 -23.85 -18.83 15.41
N PRO A 102 -23.80 -17.81 14.55
CA PRO A 102 -24.76 -17.69 13.46
C PRO A 102 -24.59 -18.83 12.46
N THR A 103 -25.71 -19.19 11.84
CA THR A 103 -25.81 -20.18 10.76
C THR A 103 -26.04 -19.48 9.42
N ASP A 104 -25.83 -20.18 8.32
CA ASP A 104 -26.08 -19.61 6.97
C ASP A 104 -27.55 -19.20 6.79
N ASP A 105 -28.48 -19.90 7.46
CA ASP A 105 -29.92 -19.58 7.46
C ASP A 105 -30.23 -18.26 8.21
N ASP A 106 -29.38 -17.87 9.16
CA ASP A 106 -29.49 -16.57 9.83
C ASP A 106 -29.08 -15.41 8.91
N PHE A 107 -28.51 -15.73 7.74
CA PHE A 107 -27.98 -14.77 6.78
C PHE A 107 -28.85 -14.62 5.51
N TYR A 108 -28.89 -13.36 5.06
CA TYR A 108 -29.55 -12.82 3.87
C TYR A 108 -30.00 -13.87 2.82
N GLN A 109 -31.33 -13.98 2.62
CA GLN A 109 -31.94 -14.81 1.56
C GLN A 109 -31.49 -16.29 1.53
N GLY A 110 -31.08 -16.86 2.67
CA GLY A 110 -30.68 -18.27 2.76
C GLY A 110 -29.21 -18.51 2.35
N GLY A 111 -28.31 -17.62 2.77
CA GLY A 111 -26.87 -17.80 2.57
C GLY A 111 -26.32 -17.36 1.20
N ASP A 112 -27.03 -16.50 0.45
CA ASP A 112 -26.47 -15.91 -0.78
C ASP A 112 -25.48 -14.79 -0.45
N PHE A 113 -24.26 -15.20 -0.10
CA PHE A 113 -23.18 -14.27 0.22
C PHE A 113 -22.77 -13.41 -0.98
N ASN A 114 -22.92 -13.90 -2.22
CA ASN A 114 -22.56 -13.12 -3.41
C ASN A 114 -23.47 -11.90 -3.56
N ALA A 115 -24.80 -12.10 -3.43
CA ALA A 115 -25.75 -11.00 -3.47
C ALA A 115 -25.55 -10.03 -2.30
N LEU A 116 -25.27 -10.55 -1.10
CA LEU A 116 -24.95 -9.71 0.07
C LEU A 116 -23.71 -8.85 -0.18
N ASN A 117 -22.64 -9.44 -0.69
CA ASN A 117 -21.36 -8.79 -0.90
C ASN A 117 -21.49 -7.60 -1.87
N GLU A 118 -22.24 -7.74 -2.96
CA GLU A 118 -22.49 -6.62 -3.88
C GLU A 118 -23.33 -5.50 -3.26
N VAL A 119 -24.33 -5.83 -2.44
CA VAL A 119 -25.12 -4.81 -1.73
C VAL A 119 -24.24 -4.03 -0.76
N ARG A 120 -23.32 -4.72 -0.07
CA ARG A 120 -22.42 -4.10 0.91
C ARG A 120 -21.29 -3.32 0.25
N ARG A 121 -20.78 -3.76 -0.90
CA ARG A 121 -19.77 -3.06 -1.71
C ARG A 121 -20.13 -1.59 -1.96
N ALA A 122 -21.39 -1.30 -2.27
CA ALA A 122 -21.87 0.07 -2.51
C ALA A 122 -21.68 1.02 -1.32
N GLN A 123 -21.56 0.50 -0.09
CA GLN A 123 -21.35 1.31 1.12
C GLN A 123 -19.94 1.92 1.19
N PHE A 124 -18.99 1.35 0.44
CA PHE A 124 -17.58 1.74 0.47
C PHE A 124 -17.12 2.47 -0.79
N ALA A 125 -17.91 2.44 -1.87
CA ALA A 125 -17.53 2.99 -3.18
C ALA A 125 -17.05 4.46 -3.14
N GLY A 126 -17.63 5.26 -2.22
CA GLY A 126 -17.30 6.68 -2.04
C GLY A 126 -16.17 6.99 -1.06
N LEU A 127 -15.63 6.01 -0.34
CA LEU A 127 -14.59 6.26 0.66
C LEU A 127 -13.25 6.58 -0.01
N ALA A 128 -12.47 7.46 0.60
CA ALA A 128 -11.08 7.65 0.22
C ALA A 128 -10.25 6.43 0.69
N PRO A 129 -9.21 6.00 -0.06
CA PRO A 129 -8.35 4.91 0.38
C PRO A 129 -7.71 5.14 1.76
N ALA A 130 -7.32 6.37 2.10
CA ALA A 130 -6.82 6.71 3.42
C ALA A 130 -7.84 6.43 4.54
N ASP A 131 -9.09 6.84 4.35
CA ASP A 131 -10.18 6.58 5.30
C ASP A 131 -10.45 5.07 5.43
N LEU A 132 -10.41 4.35 4.30
CA LEU A 132 -10.59 2.91 4.28
C LEU A 132 -9.49 2.19 5.05
N ARG A 133 -8.22 2.58 4.87
CA ARG A 133 -7.08 2.06 5.62
C ARG A 133 -7.24 2.29 7.13
N ALA A 134 -7.60 3.52 7.54
CA ALA A 134 -7.81 3.85 8.95
C ALA A 134 -9.00 3.08 9.57
N ARG A 135 -10.09 2.94 8.83
CA ARG A 135 -11.26 2.14 9.21
C ARG A 135 -10.88 0.67 9.35
N GLY A 136 -10.12 0.12 8.40
CA GLY A 136 -9.61 -1.25 8.42
C GLY A 136 -8.74 -1.54 9.65
N ALA A 137 -7.74 -0.69 9.93
CA ALA A 137 -6.91 -0.85 11.12
C ALA A 137 -7.73 -0.84 12.42
N THR A 138 -8.74 0.04 12.50
CA THR A 138 -9.64 0.10 13.65
C THR A 138 -10.52 -1.15 13.77
N ALA A 139 -11.11 -1.61 12.65
CA ALA A 139 -11.96 -2.79 12.62
C ALA A 139 -11.16 -4.06 12.96
N HIS A 140 -9.97 -4.21 12.36
CA HIS A 140 -9.05 -5.32 12.60
C HIS A 140 -8.67 -5.42 14.08
N ALA A 141 -8.17 -4.33 14.67
CA ALA A 141 -7.81 -4.29 16.09
C ALA A 141 -8.99 -4.67 17.00
N ARG A 142 -10.21 -4.23 16.67
CA ARG A 142 -11.42 -4.56 17.44
C ARG A 142 -11.82 -6.03 17.31
N VAL A 143 -11.80 -6.60 16.10
CA VAL A 143 -12.16 -8.00 15.87
C VAL A 143 -11.15 -8.94 16.53
N VAL A 144 -9.85 -8.63 16.49
CA VAL A 144 -8.81 -9.39 17.20
C VAL A 144 -9.03 -9.30 18.72
N ALA A 145 -9.29 -8.10 19.25
CA ALA A 145 -9.50 -7.90 20.69
C ALA A 145 -10.70 -8.69 21.23
N ILE A 146 -11.79 -8.79 20.46
CA ILE A 146 -12.97 -9.57 20.89
C ILE A 146 -12.77 -11.08 20.68
N ALA A 147 -12.10 -11.49 19.60
CA ALA A 147 -11.75 -12.90 19.36
C ALA A 147 -10.86 -13.47 20.48
N ARG A 148 -9.92 -12.67 21.01
CA ARG A 148 -9.04 -13.05 22.13
C ARG A 148 -9.77 -13.36 23.44
N GLN A 149 -11.06 -13.02 23.55
CA GLN A 149 -11.87 -13.36 24.72
C GLN A 149 -12.39 -14.81 24.67
N LEU A 150 -12.33 -15.46 23.50
CA LEU A 150 -12.71 -16.86 23.34
C LEU A 150 -11.52 -17.79 23.69
N PRO A 151 -11.78 -18.98 24.27
CA PRO A 151 -10.77 -20.03 24.38
C PRO A 151 -10.23 -20.43 23.00
N LEU A 152 -8.93 -20.74 22.90
CA LEU A 152 -8.32 -21.21 21.65
C LEU A 152 -8.98 -22.50 21.15
N GLU A 153 -9.44 -23.36 22.05
CA GLU A 153 -10.18 -24.58 21.72
C GLU A 153 -11.51 -24.25 21.01
N THR A 154 -12.18 -23.17 21.41
CA THR A 154 -13.39 -22.68 20.76
C THR A 154 -13.07 -22.13 19.37
N ILE A 155 -12.02 -21.30 19.25
CA ILE A 155 -11.57 -20.73 17.97
C ILE A 155 -11.21 -21.83 16.96
N ARG A 156 -10.58 -22.92 17.42
CA ARG A 156 -10.16 -24.05 16.60
C ARG A 156 -11.30 -25.02 16.26
N SER A 157 -12.49 -24.84 16.82
CA SER A 157 -13.64 -25.69 16.53
C SER A 157 -14.24 -25.42 15.15
N ASP A 158 -14.91 -26.41 14.56
CA ASP A 158 -15.58 -26.25 13.27
C ASP A 158 -16.65 -25.14 13.30
N ALA A 159 -17.32 -24.93 14.44
CA ALA A 159 -18.36 -23.92 14.59
C ALA A 159 -17.83 -22.48 14.51
N ALA A 160 -16.58 -22.25 14.93
CA ALA A 160 -15.93 -20.93 14.86
C ALA A 160 -15.22 -20.69 13.51
N TRP A 161 -15.11 -21.71 12.65
CA TRP A 161 -14.31 -21.67 11.44
C TRP A 161 -14.70 -20.52 10.51
N GLY A 162 -16.00 -20.42 10.17
CA GLY A 162 -16.50 -19.38 9.25
C GLY A 162 -16.40 -17.96 9.80
N TRP A 163 -16.35 -17.78 11.12
CA TRP A 163 -16.56 -16.48 11.76
C TRP A 163 -15.31 -15.88 12.39
N VAL A 164 -14.38 -16.73 12.84
CA VAL A 164 -13.10 -16.29 13.43
C VAL A 164 -11.97 -16.60 12.48
N HIS A 165 -11.83 -17.85 12.05
CA HIS A 165 -10.68 -18.23 11.23
C HIS A 165 -10.76 -17.68 9.82
N GLN A 166 -11.89 -17.84 9.13
CA GLN A 166 -12.04 -17.28 7.79
C GLN A 166 -11.87 -15.75 7.85
N VAL A 167 -12.48 -15.07 8.81
CA VAL A 167 -12.40 -13.61 8.92
C VAL A 167 -10.97 -13.09 9.21
N LEU A 168 -10.21 -13.76 10.07
CA LEU A 168 -8.87 -13.29 10.50
C LEU A 168 -7.71 -13.85 9.65
N HIS A 169 -7.90 -14.97 8.96
CA HIS A 169 -6.84 -15.62 8.16
C HIS A 169 -7.29 -15.92 6.75
N GLY A 170 -8.28 -16.81 6.61
CA GLY A 170 -8.59 -17.45 5.33
C GLY A 170 -9.07 -16.46 4.26
N HIS A 171 -9.88 -15.49 4.66
CA HIS A 171 -10.43 -14.48 3.76
C HIS A 171 -9.34 -13.51 3.28
N ALA A 172 -8.47 -13.04 4.18
CA ALA A 172 -7.31 -12.25 3.78
C ALA A 172 -6.41 -13.06 2.83
N LEU A 173 -6.15 -14.34 3.12
CA LEU A 173 -5.38 -15.23 2.24
C LEU A 173 -6.00 -15.40 0.86
N ASP A 174 -7.32 -15.53 0.76
CA ASP A 174 -8.01 -15.64 -0.52
C ASP A 174 -7.87 -14.36 -1.33
N HIS A 175 -8.01 -13.19 -0.71
CA HIS A 175 -7.77 -11.92 -1.37
C HIS A 175 -6.32 -11.69 -1.73
N LEU A 176 -5.36 -12.10 -0.91
CA LEU A 176 -3.93 -12.01 -1.24
C LEU A 176 -3.63 -12.68 -2.58
N THR A 177 -4.33 -13.76 -2.93
CA THR A 177 -4.10 -14.48 -4.20
C THR A 177 -4.51 -13.73 -5.45
N VAL A 178 -5.41 -12.76 -5.30
CA VAL A 178 -5.80 -11.82 -6.35
C VAL A 178 -4.95 -10.56 -6.27
N LEU A 179 -4.81 -10.00 -5.06
CA LEU A 179 -4.28 -8.66 -4.87
C LEU A 179 -2.76 -8.58 -5.01
N GLU A 180 -1.99 -9.59 -4.60
CA GLU A 180 -0.52 -9.54 -4.73
C GLU A 180 -0.05 -9.37 -6.19
N PRO A 181 -0.42 -10.25 -7.14
CA PRO A 181 0.01 -10.10 -8.53
C PRO A 181 -0.57 -8.84 -9.19
N TRP A 182 -1.79 -8.45 -8.83
CA TRP A 182 -2.42 -7.23 -9.36
C TRP A 182 -1.70 -5.96 -8.89
N ALA A 183 -1.46 -5.85 -7.58
CA ALA A 183 -0.75 -4.72 -7.00
C ALA A 183 0.69 -4.62 -7.51
N ALA A 184 1.35 -5.75 -7.80
CA ALA A 184 2.66 -5.75 -8.45
C ALA A 184 2.61 -5.11 -9.85
N GLN A 185 1.63 -5.48 -10.70
CA GLN A 185 1.44 -4.88 -12.03
C GLN A 185 1.12 -3.38 -11.95
N LEU A 186 0.30 -2.97 -10.98
CA LEU A 186 0.02 -1.55 -10.75
C LEU A 186 1.28 -0.78 -10.34
N ARG A 187 2.13 -1.34 -9.47
CA ARG A 187 3.41 -0.70 -9.11
C ARG A 187 4.33 -0.55 -10.32
N GLU A 188 4.44 -1.57 -11.17
CA GLU A 188 5.23 -1.48 -12.41
C GLU A 188 4.72 -0.38 -13.36
N ARG A 189 3.42 -0.11 -13.38
CA ARG A 189 2.83 1.01 -14.12
C ARG A 189 3.15 2.34 -13.44
N GLN A 190 2.98 2.45 -12.12
CA GLN A 190 3.27 3.65 -11.34
C GLN A 190 4.76 4.05 -11.44
N VAL A 191 5.67 3.07 -11.39
CA VAL A 191 7.12 3.27 -11.59
C VAL A 191 7.45 3.82 -12.98
N ARG A 192 6.60 3.55 -13.98
CA ARG A 192 6.71 4.10 -15.34
C ARG A 192 5.90 5.40 -15.52
N ASN A 193 5.55 6.07 -14.43
CA ASN A 193 4.77 7.30 -14.37
C ASN A 193 3.37 7.22 -15.01
N ASP A 194 2.76 6.04 -15.06
CA ASP A 194 1.35 5.91 -15.46
C ASP A 194 0.46 6.73 -14.50
N PRO A 195 -0.31 7.73 -14.96
CA PRO A 195 -1.17 8.54 -14.11
C PRO A 195 -2.41 7.78 -13.60
N PHE A 196 -2.69 6.58 -14.12
CA PHE A 196 -3.87 5.75 -13.88
C PHE A 196 -5.22 6.34 -14.30
N ASP A 197 -5.28 7.66 -14.52
CA ASP A 197 -6.41 8.37 -15.10
C ASP A 197 -6.02 8.91 -16.48
N ARG A 198 -6.74 9.92 -16.97
CA ARG A 198 -6.39 10.70 -18.14
C ARG A 198 -5.05 11.42 -17.99
N ASP A 199 -4.52 11.84 -19.13
CA ASP A 199 -3.37 12.74 -19.23
C ASP A 199 -3.53 13.94 -18.26
N PRO A 200 -2.57 14.15 -17.35
CA PRO A 200 -2.63 15.21 -16.36
C PRO A 200 -2.30 16.60 -16.94
N GLN A 201 -1.80 16.70 -18.17
CA GLN A 201 -1.50 17.98 -18.83
C GLN A 201 -2.75 18.89 -18.86
N PRO A 202 -2.69 20.09 -18.25
CA PRO A 202 -3.78 21.04 -18.26
C PRO A 202 -4.12 21.49 -19.68
N GLN A 203 -5.41 21.72 -19.93
CA GLN A 203 -5.88 22.37 -21.15
C GLN A 203 -6.45 23.73 -20.83
N ARG A 204 -6.36 24.68 -21.76
CA ARG A 204 -6.85 26.05 -21.53
C ARG A 204 -8.32 26.11 -21.10
N ALA A 205 -9.14 25.18 -21.61
CA ALA A 205 -10.57 25.09 -21.27
C ALA A 205 -10.84 24.53 -19.87
N THR A 206 -9.90 23.77 -19.29
CA THR A 206 -10.05 23.05 -18.02
C THR A 206 -9.03 23.47 -16.97
N LEU A 207 -8.16 24.45 -17.27
CA LEU A 207 -6.98 24.83 -16.49
C LEU A 207 -7.28 24.96 -14.99
N ALA A 208 -8.24 25.79 -14.59
CA ALA A 208 -8.55 25.99 -13.17
C ALA A 208 -8.88 24.67 -12.43
N GLY A 209 -9.67 23.79 -13.06
CA GLY A 209 -10.00 22.48 -12.47
C GLY A 209 -8.86 21.46 -12.58
N ASP A 210 -7.99 21.57 -13.59
CA ASP A 210 -6.76 20.76 -13.70
C ASP A 210 -5.78 21.12 -12.58
N LEU A 211 -5.59 22.41 -12.30
CA LEU A 211 -4.73 22.88 -11.21
C LEU A 211 -5.26 22.46 -9.83
N GLU A 212 -6.58 22.54 -9.60
CA GLU A 212 -7.17 22.04 -8.35
C GLU A 212 -6.92 20.53 -8.16
N ARG A 213 -7.08 19.74 -9.22
CA ARG A 213 -6.78 18.31 -9.21
C ARG A 213 -5.30 18.03 -8.98
N PHE A 214 -4.42 18.77 -9.65
CA PHE A 214 -2.98 18.68 -9.48
C PHE A 214 -2.62 18.84 -8.01
N TRP A 215 -2.98 19.97 -7.39
CA TRP A 215 -2.63 20.22 -5.98
C TRP A 215 -3.27 19.25 -5.00
N THR A 216 -4.48 18.77 -5.28
CA THR A 216 -5.13 17.73 -4.46
C THR A 216 -4.36 16.41 -4.52
N ALA A 217 -3.99 15.96 -5.72
CA ALA A 217 -3.22 14.73 -5.90
C ALA A 217 -1.79 14.86 -5.35
N GLU A 218 -1.20 16.06 -5.43
CA GLU A 218 0.15 16.36 -4.92
C GLU A 218 0.18 16.17 -3.41
N ALA A 219 -0.78 16.83 -2.73
CA ALA A 219 -0.90 16.76 -1.29
C ALA A 219 -1.14 15.32 -0.82
N ALA A 220 -1.95 14.55 -1.55
CA ALA A 220 -2.19 13.15 -1.23
C ALA A 220 -0.93 12.28 -1.36
N VAL A 221 -0.19 12.40 -2.46
CA VAL A 221 1.06 11.64 -2.70
C VAL A 221 2.13 12.02 -1.67
N MET A 222 2.31 13.32 -1.40
CA MET A 222 3.29 13.80 -0.43
C MET A 222 2.96 13.38 1.00
N ALA A 223 1.67 13.41 1.38
CA ALA A 223 1.24 12.90 2.68
C ALA A 223 1.58 11.41 2.82
N GLN A 224 1.29 10.60 1.78
CA GLN A 224 1.62 9.18 1.79
C GLN A 224 3.12 8.91 1.92
N LEU A 225 3.95 9.61 1.15
CA LEU A 225 5.40 9.46 1.25
C LEU A 225 5.91 9.92 2.62
N THR A 226 5.42 11.05 3.14
CA THR A 226 5.83 11.57 4.45
C THR A 226 5.47 10.60 5.57
N ASP A 227 4.24 10.10 5.58
CA ASP A 227 3.77 9.12 6.57
C ASP A 227 4.62 7.85 6.50
N LEU A 228 4.87 7.34 5.29
CA LEU A 228 5.73 6.17 5.07
C LEU A 228 7.15 6.39 5.61
N LEU A 229 7.79 7.52 5.31
CA LEU A 229 9.14 7.84 5.80
C LEU A 229 9.18 8.03 7.32
N ALA A 230 8.10 8.50 7.94
CA ALA A 230 7.99 8.66 9.38
C ALA A 230 7.97 7.32 10.13
N THR A 231 7.55 6.23 9.49
CA THR A 231 7.52 4.89 10.10
C THR A 231 8.87 4.16 10.09
N VAL A 232 9.84 4.62 9.30
CA VAL A 232 11.11 3.91 9.14
C VAL A 232 12.14 4.41 10.16
N PRO A 233 12.68 3.53 11.02
CA PRO A 233 13.71 3.91 11.98
C PRO A 233 15.02 4.28 11.25
N ASP A 234 15.75 5.26 11.79
CA ASP A 234 16.93 5.85 11.14
C ASP A 234 18.01 4.81 10.80
N GLU A 235 18.19 3.78 11.63
CA GLU A 235 19.15 2.70 11.39
C GLU A 235 18.84 1.84 10.15
N ALA A 236 17.60 1.87 9.65
CA ALA A 236 17.21 1.13 8.46
C ALA A 236 17.42 1.93 7.16
N TRP A 237 17.65 3.24 7.22
CA TRP A 237 17.82 4.08 6.04
C TRP A 237 18.99 3.65 5.12
N PRO A 238 20.13 3.16 5.64
CA PRO A 238 21.23 2.67 4.80
C PRO A 238 21.02 1.27 4.23
N ALA A 239 19.92 0.58 4.56
CA ALA A 239 19.64 -0.74 4.01
C ALA A 239 19.13 -0.63 2.57
N GLN A 240 19.52 -1.59 1.73
CA GLN A 240 19.06 -1.68 0.34
C GLN A 240 17.57 -1.98 0.30
N THR A 241 16.88 -1.35 -0.65
CA THR A 241 15.49 -1.66 -0.99
C THR A 241 15.44 -2.90 -1.89
N ASP A 242 14.39 -3.06 -2.70
CA ASP A 242 14.29 -4.16 -3.67
C ASP A 242 15.23 -3.99 -4.90
N GLY A 243 16.06 -2.94 -4.91
CA GLY A 243 17.11 -2.70 -5.91
C GLY A 243 18.45 -2.26 -5.29
N ASP A 244 19.31 -1.66 -6.10
CA ASP A 244 20.67 -1.28 -5.68
C ASP A 244 20.72 -0.02 -4.79
N TRP A 245 19.60 0.68 -4.67
CA TRP A 245 19.47 1.92 -3.89
C TRP A 245 19.03 1.62 -2.47
N THR A 246 19.54 2.40 -1.53
CA THR A 246 19.06 2.43 -0.15
C THR A 246 17.85 3.36 -0.02
N LEU A 247 17.12 3.30 1.10
CA LEU A 247 16.07 4.31 1.35
C LEU A 247 16.67 5.73 1.34
N ALA A 248 17.86 5.90 1.93
CA ALA A 248 18.58 7.16 1.92
C ALA A 248 18.88 7.66 0.49
N ASP A 249 19.27 6.76 -0.42
CA ASP A 249 19.51 7.09 -1.83
C ASP A 249 18.22 7.60 -2.51
N HIS A 250 17.07 6.92 -2.30
CA HIS A 250 15.78 7.36 -2.84
C HIS A 250 15.36 8.74 -2.34
N VAL A 251 15.43 8.99 -1.02
CA VAL A 251 15.03 10.29 -0.45
C VAL A 251 15.96 11.41 -0.91
N ALA A 252 17.27 11.15 -0.94
CA ALA A 252 18.24 12.11 -1.47
C ALA A 252 17.97 12.45 -2.94
N HIS A 253 17.62 11.43 -3.73
CA HIS A 253 17.33 11.60 -5.14
C HIS A 253 16.11 12.49 -5.39
N ILE A 254 15.01 12.23 -4.70
CA ILE A 254 13.79 13.04 -4.80
C ILE A 254 14.07 14.49 -4.36
N ALA A 255 14.75 14.69 -3.22
CA ALA A 255 15.11 16.02 -2.74
C ALA A 255 15.99 16.79 -3.75
N GLY A 256 16.92 16.09 -4.42
CA GLY A 256 17.76 16.66 -5.46
C GLY A 256 16.97 17.14 -6.68
N TRP A 257 15.94 16.39 -7.10
CA TRP A 257 15.04 16.82 -8.18
C TRP A 257 14.13 17.96 -7.78
N PHE A 258 13.68 18.03 -6.52
CA PHE A 258 12.95 19.20 -6.04
C PHE A 258 13.77 20.49 -6.23
N ASP A 259 15.05 20.44 -5.88
CA ASP A 259 15.96 21.57 -6.04
C ASP A 259 16.22 21.93 -7.50
N GLU A 260 16.31 20.95 -8.40
CA GLU A 260 16.49 21.22 -9.83
C GLU A 260 15.23 21.75 -10.50
N GLY A 261 14.06 21.16 -10.24
CA GLY A 261 12.80 21.65 -10.77
C GLY A 261 12.55 23.10 -10.35
N ALA A 262 12.84 23.42 -9.08
CA ALA A 262 12.73 24.80 -8.60
C ALA A 262 13.67 25.74 -9.37
N LYS A 263 14.95 25.36 -9.55
CA LYS A 263 15.90 26.17 -10.34
C LYS A 263 15.47 26.35 -11.79
N ALA A 264 14.94 25.29 -12.43
CA ALA A 264 14.49 25.34 -13.81
C ALA A 264 13.32 26.32 -13.99
N ILE A 265 12.32 26.24 -13.11
CA ILE A 265 11.16 27.13 -13.11
C ILE A 265 11.57 28.58 -12.81
N GLU A 266 12.38 28.79 -11.77
CA GLU A 266 12.88 30.13 -11.40
C GLU A 266 13.68 30.77 -12.55
N ALA A 267 14.60 30.02 -13.17
CA ALA A 267 15.44 30.51 -14.26
C ALA A 267 14.61 30.86 -15.51
N HIS A 268 13.59 30.06 -15.84
CA HIS A 268 12.67 30.37 -16.94
C HIS A 268 11.94 31.69 -16.70
N ARG A 269 11.44 31.87 -15.48
CA ARG A 269 10.70 33.08 -15.07
C ARG A 269 11.55 34.34 -15.01
N ASP A 270 12.85 34.19 -14.79
CA ASP A 270 13.84 35.26 -14.93
C ASP A 270 14.18 35.60 -16.40
N GLY A 271 13.47 34.99 -17.36
CA GLY A 271 13.60 35.24 -18.80
C GLY A 271 14.53 34.26 -19.52
N GLY A 272 14.95 33.18 -18.85
CA GLY A 272 15.70 32.09 -19.46
C GLY A 272 14.81 31.12 -20.27
N PRO A 273 15.40 30.27 -21.11
CA PRO A 273 14.68 29.13 -21.66
C PRO A 273 14.40 28.07 -20.56
N TRP A 274 13.48 27.14 -20.81
CA TRP A 274 13.38 25.92 -20.01
C TRP A 274 14.73 25.18 -19.98
N ALA A 275 15.05 24.59 -18.85
CA ALA A 275 16.30 23.86 -18.69
C ALA A 275 16.33 22.61 -19.60
N ASP A 276 17.45 22.43 -20.29
CA ASP A 276 17.71 21.22 -21.07
C ASP A 276 18.00 20.03 -20.15
N VAL A 277 17.76 18.82 -20.67
CA VAL A 277 18.23 17.57 -20.04
C VAL A 277 19.75 17.66 -19.82
N PRO A 278 20.28 17.19 -18.67
CA PRO A 278 21.72 17.18 -18.41
C PRO A 278 22.51 16.55 -19.57
N ALA A 279 23.58 17.21 -20.03
CA ALA A 279 24.35 16.77 -21.19
C ALA A 279 24.97 15.37 -21.05
N GLU A 280 25.18 14.92 -19.81
CA GLU A 280 25.66 13.58 -19.46
C GLU A 280 24.56 12.51 -19.47
N GLY A 281 23.30 12.90 -19.66
CA GLY A 281 22.11 12.06 -19.55
C GLY A 281 21.55 11.98 -18.13
N LEU A 282 20.25 11.67 -18.03
CA LEU A 282 19.53 11.56 -16.75
C LEU A 282 20.13 10.49 -15.84
N GLU A 283 20.47 9.32 -16.37
CA GLU A 283 21.01 8.22 -15.57
C GLU A 283 22.33 8.61 -14.90
N ALA A 284 23.31 9.12 -15.65
CA ALA A 284 24.60 9.53 -15.11
C ALA A 284 24.48 10.69 -14.11
N TRP A 285 23.52 11.59 -14.35
CA TRP A 285 23.20 12.69 -13.45
C TRP A 285 22.60 12.18 -12.12
N ASN A 286 21.60 11.29 -12.19
CA ASN A 286 20.94 10.65 -11.04
C ASN A 286 21.98 9.90 -10.18
N ASP A 287 22.86 9.17 -10.86
CA ASP A 287 23.94 8.41 -10.25
C ASP A 287 24.92 9.28 -9.47
N ARG A 288 25.31 10.44 -10.03
CA ARG A 288 26.19 11.39 -9.34
C ARG A 288 25.50 11.99 -8.13
N GLN A 289 24.24 12.41 -8.27
CA GLN A 289 23.41 12.94 -7.18
C GLN A 289 23.36 11.97 -5.99
N VAL A 290 22.97 10.72 -6.25
CA VAL A 290 22.89 9.67 -5.23
C VAL A 290 24.25 9.44 -4.59
N ARG A 291 25.32 9.26 -5.38
CA ARG A 291 26.68 9.06 -4.83
C ARG A 291 27.13 10.22 -3.95
N ALA A 292 26.80 11.46 -4.30
CA ALA A 292 27.17 12.64 -3.53
C ALA A 292 26.41 12.74 -2.20
N ALA A 293 25.20 12.17 -2.11
CA ALA A 293 24.39 12.18 -0.90
C ALA A 293 24.70 11.02 0.06
N ARG A 294 25.43 9.98 -0.37
CA ARG A 294 25.78 8.84 0.49
C ARG A 294 26.59 9.28 1.71
N GLY A 295 26.18 8.79 2.88
CA GLY A 295 26.73 9.17 4.17
C GLY A 295 26.04 10.38 4.83
N THR A 296 25.08 11.01 4.15
CA THR A 296 24.19 12.01 4.76
C THR A 296 23.28 11.32 5.77
N SER A 297 23.08 11.93 6.94
CA SER A 297 22.23 11.36 7.99
C SER A 297 20.73 11.40 7.60
N PRO A 298 19.90 10.47 8.10
CA PRO A 298 18.44 10.52 7.89
C PRO A 298 17.80 11.86 8.28
N VAL A 299 18.22 12.45 9.40
CA VAL A 299 17.74 13.76 9.86
C VAL A 299 18.01 14.86 8.82
N GLU A 300 19.24 14.90 8.29
CA GLU A 300 19.62 15.88 7.27
C GLU A 300 18.89 15.63 5.93
N LEU A 301 18.71 14.36 5.53
CA LEU A 301 17.95 14.02 4.33
C LEU A 301 16.48 14.43 4.43
N ARG A 302 15.83 14.22 5.59
CA ARG A 302 14.47 14.71 5.83
C ARG A 302 14.38 16.23 5.73
N GLN A 303 15.37 16.95 6.26
CA GLN A 303 15.42 18.41 6.17
C GLN A 303 15.57 18.86 4.71
N ARG A 304 16.51 18.29 3.96
CA ARG A 304 16.71 18.60 2.53
C ARG A 304 15.44 18.31 1.71
N PHE A 305 14.78 17.18 1.99
CA PHE A 305 13.51 16.84 1.36
C PHE A 305 12.44 17.91 1.62
N ALA A 306 12.25 18.31 2.89
CA ALA A 306 11.26 19.31 3.26
C ALA A 306 11.54 20.70 2.67
N ASP A 307 12.81 21.14 2.71
CA ASP A 307 13.23 22.43 2.17
C ASP A 307 13.10 22.46 0.64
N GLY A 308 13.55 21.40 -0.04
CA GLY A 308 13.41 21.26 -1.49
C GLY A 308 11.95 21.25 -1.92
N LEU A 309 11.10 20.47 -1.24
CA LEU A 309 9.66 20.43 -1.52
C LEU A 309 9.01 21.80 -1.36
N ALA A 310 9.30 22.51 -0.27
CA ALA A 310 8.76 23.84 -0.03
C ALA A 310 9.17 24.84 -1.12
N ARG A 311 10.43 24.78 -1.56
CA ARG A 311 10.94 25.64 -2.63
C ARG A 311 10.30 25.31 -3.98
N LEU A 312 10.22 24.03 -4.36
CA LEU A 312 9.59 23.62 -5.61
C LEU A 312 8.11 24.02 -5.64
N ARG A 313 7.37 23.76 -4.57
CA ARG A 313 5.96 24.22 -4.46
C ARG A 313 5.84 25.72 -4.67
N ALA A 314 6.67 26.53 -4.02
CA ALA A 314 6.65 27.98 -4.18
C ALA A 314 6.98 28.43 -5.62
N ALA A 315 7.92 27.76 -6.28
CA ALA A 315 8.26 28.02 -7.68
C ALA A 315 7.07 27.70 -8.62
N THR A 316 6.49 26.51 -8.44
CA THR A 316 5.34 26.00 -9.23
C THR A 316 4.07 26.81 -9.01
N GLU A 317 3.75 27.18 -7.76
CA GLU A 317 2.58 28.02 -7.43
C GLU A 317 2.61 29.39 -8.13
N ALA A 318 3.81 29.87 -8.43
CA ALA A 318 3.99 31.18 -9.02
C ALA A 318 4.20 31.13 -10.55
N MET A 319 4.08 29.94 -11.17
CA MET A 319 3.94 29.80 -12.62
C MET A 319 2.65 30.48 -13.12
N THR A 320 2.72 31.05 -14.31
CA THR A 320 1.63 31.66 -15.05
C THR A 320 0.78 30.59 -15.76
N ASP A 321 -0.44 30.96 -16.17
CA ASP A 321 -1.31 30.08 -16.95
C ASP A 321 -0.64 29.58 -18.25
N ASP A 322 0.14 30.42 -18.93
CA ASP A 322 0.81 30.02 -20.16
C ASP A 322 1.94 29.01 -19.90
N GLU A 323 2.66 29.13 -18.78
CA GLU A 323 3.68 28.15 -18.35
C GLU A 323 3.06 26.81 -17.91
N TRP A 324 1.84 26.83 -17.33
CA TRP A 324 1.10 25.61 -17.03
C TRP A 324 0.57 24.88 -18.27
N LEU A 325 0.33 25.64 -19.35
CA LEU A 325 -0.13 25.10 -20.64
C LEU A 325 1.05 24.69 -21.55
N ASP A 326 2.25 25.15 -21.24
CA ASP A 326 3.49 24.75 -21.87
C ASP A 326 3.85 23.31 -21.42
N PRO A 327 4.05 22.35 -22.34
CA PRO A 327 4.38 20.97 -21.98
C PRO A 327 5.68 20.83 -21.18
N GLU A 328 6.71 21.62 -21.49
CA GLU A 328 7.98 21.63 -20.78
C GLU A 328 7.81 22.23 -19.38
N GLY A 329 7.07 23.34 -19.26
CA GLY A 329 6.75 23.94 -17.96
C GLY A 329 5.95 23.01 -17.05
N PHE A 330 4.92 22.38 -17.61
CA PHE A 330 4.13 21.37 -16.90
C PHE A 330 4.97 20.15 -16.52
N SER A 331 5.87 19.68 -17.39
CA SER A 331 6.76 18.55 -17.09
C SER A 331 7.61 18.81 -15.85
N TRP A 332 8.20 20.01 -15.70
CA TRP A 332 8.99 20.36 -14.51
C TRP A 332 8.15 20.41 -13.24
N ALA A 333 6.90 20.88 -13.33
CA ALA A 333 5.99 20.86 -12.18
C ALA A 333 5.51 19.45 -11.84
N TYR A 334 5.03 18.70 -12.82
CA TYR A 334 4.39 17.40 -12.63
C TYR A 334 5.38 16.28 -12.34
N GLU A 335 6.46 16.14 -13.10
CA GLU A 335 7.40 15.05 -12.85
C GLU A 335 8.05 15.22 -11.48
N ASP A 336 8.48 16.42 -11.11
CA ASP A 336 9.20 16.63 -9.86
C ASP A 336 8.28 16.69 -8.62
N LEU A 337 7.03 17.18 -8.70
CA LEU A 337 6.09 17.14 -7.56
C LEU A 337 5.22 15.87 -7.51
N HIS A 338 5.03 15.16 -8.62
CA HIS A 338 4.12 14.01 -8.68
C HIS A 338 4.75 12.78 -9.29
N GLY A 339 5.00 12.78 -10.61
CA GLY A 339 5.31 11.57 -11.37
C GLY A 339 6.45 10.79 -10.71
N HIS A 340 7.55 11.50 -10.46
CA HIS A 340 8.73 10.93 -9.85
C HIS A 340 8.54 10.47 -8.41
N VAL A 341 7.82 11.26 -7.61
CA VAL A 341 7.51 10.95 -6.21
C VAL A 341 6.63 9.70 -6.12
N ARG A 342 5.62 9.58 -7.00
CA ARG A 342 4.76 8.40 -7.14
C ARG A 342 5.57 7.17 -7.53
N ALA A 343 6.49 7.29 -8.49
CA ALA A 343 7.36 6.19 -8.88
C ALA A 343 8.18 5.69 -7.69
N HIS A 344 8.81 6.59 -6.94
CA HIS A 344 9.58 6.21 -5.76
C HIS A 344 8.73 5.65 -4.64
N LEU A 345 7.54 6.20 -4.40
CA LEU A 345 6.58 5.65 -3.45
C LEU A 345 6.26 4.18 -3.77
N ALA A 346 6.06 3.84 -5.04
CA ALA A 346 5.84 2.46 -5.49
C ALA A 346 7.07 1.56 -5.32
N MET A 347 8.28 2.08 -5.56
CA MET A 347 9.53 1.34 -5.39
C MET A 347 9.81 0.98 -3.92
N ILE A 348 9.63 1.95 -3.00
CA ILE A 348 10.05 1.79 -1.60
C ILE A 348 8.94 1.31 -0.69
N GLY A 349 7.67 1.50 -1.06
CA GLY A 349 6.50 1.13 -0.24
C GLY A 349 6.51 -0.32 0.24
N PRO A 350 6.66 -1.31 -0.66
CA PRO A 350 6.75 -2.71 -0.25
C PRO A 350 7.89 -2.97 0.73
N TRP A 351 9.06 -2.38 0.48
CA TRP A 351 10.21 -2.53 1.37
C TRP A 351 9.95 -1.92 2.76
N VAL A 352 9.36 -0.72 2.84
CA VAL A 352 9.02 -0.09 4.11
C VAL A 352 8.00 -0.91 4.88
N ALA A 353 6.98 -1.46 4.22
CA ALA A 353 6.04 -2.35 4.90
C ALA A 353 6.73 -3.57 5.53
N ARG A 354 7.81 -4.08 4.89
CA ARG A 354 8.58 -5.23 5.37
C ARG A 354 9.65 -4.92 6.40
N VAL A 355 10.13 -3.68 6.47
CA VAL A 355 11.22 -3.31 7.39
C VAL A 355 10.81 -3.44 8.86
N GLY A 356 9.52 -3.25 9.14
CA GLY A 356 8.94 -3.45 10.48
C GLY A 356 8.63 -4.91 10.82
N TRP A 357 8.74 -5.82 9.86
CA TRP A 357 8.46 -7.24 10.12
C TRP A 357 9.52 -7.84 11.05
N PRO A 358 9.15 -8.75 11.95
CA PRO A 358 10.11 -9.53 12.70
C PRO A 358 11.15 -10.18 11.78
N ALA A 359 12.40 -10.20 12.23
CA ALA A 359 13.46 -10.92 11.52
C ALA A 359 13.06 -12.39 11.34
N PRO A 360 13.41 -13.02 10.21
CA PRO A 360 13.16 -14.45 10.01
C PRO A 360 13.76 -15.26 11.17
N GLY A 361 13.04 -16.26 11.65
CA GLY A 361 13.54 -17.13 12.70
C GLY A 361 14.75 -17.94 12.24
N PRO A 362 15.61 -18.42 13.16
CA PRO A 362 16.71 -19.32 12.80
C PRO A 362 16.15 -20.61 12.19
N GLY A 363 16.18 -20.70 10.86
CA GLY A 363 15.65 -21.82 10.08
C GLY A 363 14.77 -21.42 8.88
N ASP A 364 14.33 -20.17 8.79
CA ASP A 364 13.45 -19.66 7.72
C ASP A 364 14.21 -19.31 6.41
N HIS A 365 15.40 -19.86 6.19
CA HIS A 365 16.11 -19.60 4.94
C HIS A 365 15.34 -20.23 3.78
N PRO A 366 14.89 -19.44 2.79
CA PRO A 366 14.32 -20.00 1.58
C PRO A 366 15.42 -20.87 0.97
N GLY A 367 15.17 -22.18 0.89
CA GLY A 367 16.03 -23.08 0.13
C GLY A 367 16.14 -22.51 -1.29
N THR A 368 17.33 -22.02 -1.62
CA THR A 368 17.69 -21.52 -2.95
C THR A 368 17.48 -22.56 -4.02
#